data_AF-A0A5T1PP93-F1
#
_entry.id   AF-A0A5T1PP93-F1
#
_cell.length_a   1.000
_cell.length_b   1.000
_cell.length_c   1.000
_cell.angle_alpha   90.00
_cell.angle_beta   90.00
_cell.angle_gamma   90.00
#
_symmetry.space_group_name_H-M   'P 1'
#
loop_
_entity.id
_entity.type
_entity.pdbx_description
1 polymer ?
#
loop_
_entity_poly.entity_id
_entity_poly.type
_entity_poly.pdbx_seq_one_letter_code
_entity_poly.pdbx_strand_id
1 'polypeptide(L)'
;DVELNIKRTSKLEYRISYDDEKEIKAIVFIIGGFGANVNISFLDFDREYIAKNFDVVAVHVFYHCFCQRRSDVEKYSAFTMFTKDDVSNLSQALLEIGVNINVNLENAQQCYELLNQNITTLKSQRKLAQNYQAKFTSTFIPPNGDYQNYGIMAALDHINALKDLVKRFPKLADLPKIYGGGSYGGYLSLLIAKIAPWYV
;
A
#
# COMPACT_ATOMS: atom_id res chain seq x y z
N ASP A 1 2.26 10.64 13.80
CA ASP A 1 1.95 11.94 13.21
C ASP A 1 1.93 13.00 14.29
N VAL A 2 2.83 13.98 14.19
CA VAL A 2 2.92 15.06 15.19
C VAL A 2 1.78 16.06 15.02
N GLU A 3 1.34 16.33 13.80
CA GLU A 3 0.28 17.31 13.51
C GLU A 3 -1.07 16.84 14.05
N LEU A 4 -1.34 15.54 13.93
CA LEU A 4 -2.60 14.94 14.39
C LEU A 4 -2.51 14.33 15.80
N ASN A 5 -1.35 14.39 16.46
CA ASN A 5 -1.09 13.71 17.73
C ASN A 5 -1.41 12.20 17.69
N ILE A 6 -1.17 11.56 16.55
CA ILE A 6 -1.42 10.13 16.33
C ILE A 6 -0.12 9.37 16.55
N LYS A 7 -0.08 8.47 17.53
CA LYS A 7 1.07 7.59 17.76
C LYS A 7 1.06 6.42 16.78
N ARG A 8 2.21 6.15 16.14
CA ARG A 8 2.37 4.94 15.31
C ARG A 8 2.38 3.70 16.21
N THR A 9 1.63 2.68 15.82
CA THR A 9 1.52 1.39 16.53
C THR A 9 2.32 0.28 15.85
N SER A 10 2.58 0.41 14.55
CA SER A 10 3.39 -0.52 13.75
C SER A 10 4.86 -0.09 13.67
N LYS A 11 5.77 -1.06 13.49
CA LYS A 11 7.18 -0.75 13.16
C LYS A 11 7.30 -0.45 11.68
N LEU A 12 8.25 0.42 11.32
CA LEU A 12 8.64 0.65 9.93
C LEU A 12 9.43 -0.56 9.42
N GLU A 13 9.00 -1.12 8.29
CA GLU A 13 9.74 -2.15 7.55
C GLU A 13 10.43 -1.51 6.35
N TYR A 14 11.68 -1.88 6.12
CA TYR A 14 12.39 -1.62 4.88
C TYR A 14 13.30 -2.82 4.58
N ARG A 15 13.59 -3.04 3.30
CA ARG A 15 14.45 -4.11 2.82
C ARG A 15 15.61 -3.53 2.04
N ILE A 16 16.76 -4.19 2.15
CA ILE A 16 17.97 -3.81 1.42
C ILE A 16 18.51 -4.99 0.62
N SER A 17 19.00 -4.73 -0.59
CA SER A 17 19.88 -5.63 -1.34
C SER A 17 21.20 -4.93 -1.57
N TYR A 18 22.29 -5.68 -1.47
CA TYR A 18 23.62 -5.25 -1.90
C TYR A 18 24.42 -6.50 -2.25
N ASP A 19 25.45 -6.32 -3.05
CA ASP A 19 26.43 -7.35 -3.38
C ASP A 19 27.67 -7.10 -2.50
N ASP A 20 27.98 -8.03 -1.60
CA ASP A 20 29.06 -7.88 -0.62
C ASP A 20 30.46 -8.12 -1.20
N GLU A 21 30.54 -8.59 -2.45
CA GLU A 21 31.79 -8.65 -3.21
C GLU A 21 32.18 -7.28 -3.82
N LYS A 22 31.26 -6.31 -3.84
CA LYS A 22 31.46 -4.99 -4.44
C LYS A 22 31.70 -3.91 -3.41
N GLU A 23 32.55 -2.95 -3.75
CA GLU A 23 32.66 -1.70 -2.99
C GLU A 23 31.43 -0.83 -3.25
N ILE A 24 30.61 -0.62 -2.22
CA ILE A 24 29.37 0.14 -2.35
C ILE A 24 29.64 1.64 -2.51
N LYS A 25 29.09 2.25 -3.55
CA LYS A 25 29.29 3.64 -3.97
C LYS A 25 28.09 4.55 -3.73
N ALA A 26 26.89 4.01 -3.51
CA ALA A 26 25.70 4.81 -3.21
C ALA A 26 24.61 4.00 -2.48
N ILE A 27 23.66 4.71 -1.86
CA ILE A 27 22.41 4.16 -1.36
C ILE A 27 21.29 4.58 -2.31
N VAL A 28 20.56 3.63 -2.88
CA VAL A 28 19.50 3.88 -3.86
C VAL A 28 18.16 3.45 -3.28
N PHE A 29 17.28 4.41 -3.01
CA PHE A 29 15.89 4.18 -2.65
C PHE A 29 15.03 4.05 -3.90
N ILE A 30 14.39 2.88 -4.06
CA ILE A 30 13.45 2.58 -5.13
C ILE A 30 12.04 2.82 -4.59
N ILE A 31 11.38 3.86 -5.08
CA ILE A 31 10.06 4.27 -4.60
C ILE A 31 9.00 3.93 -5.64
N GLY A 32 8.18 2.93 -5.33
CA GLY A 32 7.08 2.50 -6.18
C GLY A 32 5.99 3.57 -6.33
N GLY A 33 5.21 3.47 -7.43
CA GLY A 33 4.03 4.29 -7.65
C GLY A 33 2.91 4.05 -6.62
N PHE A 34 1.83 4.82 -6.73
CA PHE A 34 0.70 4.71 -5.82
C PHE A 34 0.03 3.35 -5.98
N GLY A 35 0.04 2.52 -4.93
CA GLY A 35 -0.49 1.16 -4.99
C GLY A 35 0.49 0.12 -5.52
N ALA A 36 1.81 0.40 -5.50
CA ALA A 36 2.83 -0.59 -5.84
C ALA A 36 2.76 -1.88 -5.00
N ASN A 37 2.07 -1.85 -3.85
CA ASN A 37 1.85 -3.01 -3.00
C ASN A 37 0.99 -4.13 -3.64
N VAL A 38 0.40 -3.91 -4.81
CA VAL A 38 -0.38 -4.94 -5.54
C VAL A 38 0.47 -6.19 -5.83
N ASN A 39 1.76 -6.01 -6.13
CA ASN A 39 2.67 -7.11 -6.42
C ASN A 39 3.98 -6.90 -5.66
N ILE A 40 4.17 -7.63 -4.57
CA ILE A 40 5.38 -7.50 -3.73
C ILE A 40 6.61 -8.10 -4.41
N SER A 41 6.42 -9.18 -5.18
CA SER A 41 7.54 -9.85 -5.87
C SER A 41 8.26 -8.94 -6.86
N PHE A 42 7.53 -8.03 -7.51
CA PHE A 42 8.12 -7.06 -8.44
C PHE A 42 9.07 -6.08 -7.73
N LEU A 43 8.74 -5.70 -6.50
CA LEU A 43 9.56 -4.78 -5.69
C LEU A 43 10.85 -5.45 -5.20
N ASP A 44 10.76 -6.73 -4.85
CA ASP A 44 11.94 -7.52 -4.50
C ASP A 44 12.84 -7.72 -5.73
N PHE A 45 12.25 -8.03 -6.89
CA PHE A 45 12.96 -8.16 -8.15
C PHE A 45 13.71 -6.88 -8.53
N ASP A 46 13.07 -5.71 -8.53
CA ASP A 46 13.71 -4.44 -8.89
C ASP A 46 14.89 -4.11 -7.95
N ARG A 47 14.70 -4.34 -6.65
CA ARG A 47 15.73 -4.11 -5.62
C ARG A 47 16.94 -5.03 -5.83
N GLU A 48 16.70 -6.32 -6.06
CA GLU A 48 17.75 -7.31 -6.30
C GLU A 48 18.46 -7.08 -7.63
N TYR A 49 17.71 -6.74 -8.68
CA TYR A 49 18.25 -6.40 -9.98
C TYR A 49 19.20 -5.20 -9.89
N ILE A 50 18.80 -4.13 -9.21
CA ILE A 50 19.65 -2.92 -9.06
C ILE A 50 20.93 -3.25 -8.29
N ALA A 51 20.84 -3.95 -7.16
CA ALA A 51 22.03 -4.35 -6.39
C ALA A 51 22.97 -5.29 -7.18
N LYS A 52 22.41 -6.17 -8.01
CA LYS A 52 23.20 -7.08 -8.85
C LYS A 52 23.96 -6.35 -9.96
N ASN A 53 23.39 -5.30 -10.54
CA ASN A 53 23.97 -4.62 -11.70
C ASN A 53 24.81 -3.39 -11.35
N PHE A 54 24.65 -2.82 -10.15
CA PHE A 54 25.33 -1.59 -9.75
C PHE A 54 25.99 -1.71 -8.37
N ASP A 55 27.03 -0.91 -8.14
CA ASP A 55 27.78 -0.85 -6.89
C ASP A 55 27.00 -0.08 -5.81
N VAL A 56 25.81 -0.55 -5.44
CA VAL A 56 24.88 0.21 -4.57
C VAL A 56 24.21 -0.67 -3.54
N VAL A 57 23.80 -0.07 -2.41
CA VAL A 57 22.76 -0.64 -1.56
C VAL A 57 21.41 -0.17 -2.09
N ALA A 58 20.61 -1.09 -2.64
CA ALA A 58 19.25 -0.82 -3.06
C ALA A 58 18.28 -0.97 -1.88
N VAL A 59 17.41 0.00 -1.65
CA VAL A 59 16.50 0.09 -0.51
C VAL A 59 15.06 0.22 -0.98
N HIS A 60 14.17 -0.58 -0.40
CA HIS A 60 12.72 -0.43 -0.54
C HIS A 60 12.08 -0.24 0.83
N VAL A 61 11.22 0.77 0.97
CA VAL A 61 10.58 1.13 2.24
C VAL A 61 9.09 0.80 2.17
N PHE A 62 8.60 0.01 3.13
CA PHE A 62 7.17 -0.24 3.33
C PHE A 62 6.60 0.91 4.17
N TYR A 63 6.51 2.07 3.53
CA TYR A 63 6.17 3.34 4.14
C TYR A 63 4.72 3.41 4.65
N HIS A 64 4.39 4.45 5.41
CA HIS A 64 3.05 4.70 5.92
C HIS A 64 1.98 4.69 4.82
N CYS A 65 0.94 3.87 4.98
CA CYS A 65 -0.12 3.68 3.98
C CYS A 65 0.39 3.06 2.66
N PHE A 66 1.51 2.33 2.68
CA PHE A 66 1.98 1.53 1.54
C PHE A 66 0.95 0.46 1.16
N CYS A 67 0.36 -0.21 2.15
CA CYS A 67 -0.58 -1.31 2.01
C CYS A 67 -2.03 -0.85 1.72
N GLN A 68 -2.21 0.03 0.75
CA GLN A 68 -3.50 0.68 0.44
C GLN A 68 -4.30 0.02 -0.69
N ARG A 69 -3.75 -1.03 -1.33
CA ARG A 69 -4.44 -1.87 -2.32
C ARG A 69 -4.49 -3.33 -1.87
N ARG A 70 -5.33 -4.14 -2.51
CA ARG A 70 -5.22 -5.61 -2.43
C ARG A 70 -3.88 -6.05 -2.99
N SER A 71 -3.21 -6.93 -2.27
CA SER A 71 -1.87 -7.44 -2.59
C SER A 71 -1.91 -8.95 -2.84
N ASP A 72 -0.95 -9.44 -3.60
CA ASP A 72 -0.62 -10.86 -3.74
C ASP A 72 -0.11 -11.49 -2.42
N VAL A 73 0.34 -10.67 -1.46
CA VAL A 73 0.79 -11.11 -0.14
C VAL A 73 -0.11 -10.52 0.95
N GLU A 74 -0.77 -11.40 1.72
CA GLU A 74 -1.80 -11.03 2.72
C GLU A 74 -1.33 -9.94 3.70
N LYS A 75 -0.10 -10.06 4.22
CA LYS A 75 0.50 -9.08 5.14
C LYS A 75 0.52 -7.64 4.60
N TYR A 76 0.61 -7.47 3.28
CA TYR A 76 0.67 -6.16 2.62
C TYR A 76 -0.64 -5.79 1.91
N SER A 77 -1.70 -6.54 2.14
CA SER A 77 -3.00 -6.37 1.51
C SER A 77 -3.90 -5.47 2.36
N ALA A 78 -4.51 -4.47 1.73
CA ALA A 78 -5.64 -3.77 2.33
C ALA A 78 -6.81 -4.74 2.54
N PHE A 79 -7.65 -4.49 3.55
CA PHE A 79 -8.96 -5.14 3.65
C PHE A 79 -10.07 -4.19 3.20
N THR A 80 -11.26 -4.71 2.97
CA THR A 80 -12.43 -3.92 2.57
C THR A 80 -13.38 -3.79 3.73
N MET A 81 -13.95 -2.60 3.91
CA MET A 81 -14.96 -2.32 4.91
C MET A 81 -16.05 -1.45 4.30
N PHE A 82 -17.31 -1.70 4.69
CA PHE A 82 -18.42 -0.83 4.33
C PHE A 82 -18.45 0.38 5.24
N THR A 83 -18.47 1.57 4.66
CA THR A 83 -18.70 2.83 5.36
C THR A 83 -20.18 3.23 5.26
N LYS A 84 -20.56 4.33 5.93
CA LYS A 84 -21.94 4.84 5.88
C LYS A 84 -22.41 5.10 4.44
N ASP A 85 -21.52 5.63 3.61
CA ASP A 85 -21.83 5.93 2.20
C ASP A 85 -21.99 4.65 1.37
N ASP A 86 -21.27 3.59 1.73
CA ASP A 86 -21.32 2.30 1.04
C ASP A 86 -22.62 1.51 1.35
N VAL A 87 -23.19 1.69 2.55
CA VAL A 87 -24.41 0.98 2.99
C VAL A 87 -25.59 1.23 2.06
N SER A 88 -25.79 2.49 1.62
CA SER A 88 -26.85 2.84 0.67
C SER A 88 -26.69 2.11 -0.66
N ASN A 89 -25.46 2.04 -1.16
CA ASN A 89 -25.14 1.39 -2.44
C ASN A 89 -25.33 -0.13 -2.35
N LEU A 90 -24.95 -0.75 -1.23
CA LEU A 90 -25.18 -2.18 -1.01
C LEU A 90 -26.68 -2.51 -0.89
N SER A 91 -27.44 -1.66 -0.18
CA SER A 91 -28.90 -1.79 -0.07
C SER A 91 -29.58 -1.74 -1.44
N GLN A 92 -29.18 -0.77 -2.27
CA GLN A 92 -29.70 -0.63 -3.63
C GLN A 92 -29.37 -1.85 -4.50
N ALA A 93 -28.14 -2.38 -4.42
CA ALA A 93 -27.73 -3.58 -5.15
C ALA A 93 -28.52 -4.85 -4.75
N LEU A 94 -28.91 -4.98 -3.49
CA LEU A 94 -29.79 -6.06 -3.03
C LEU A 94 -31.22 -5.91 -3.57
N LEU A 95 -31.77 -4.69 -3.52
CA LEU A 95 -33.10 -4.39 -4.04
C LEU A 95 -33.22 -4.68 -5.55
N GLU A 96 -32.19 -4.38 -6.33
CA GLU A 96 -32.14 -4.65 -7.78
C GLU A 96 -32.32 -6.13 -8.14
N ILE A 97 -31.91 -7.03 -7.24
CA ILE A 97 -32.08 -8.48 -7.42
C ILE A 97 -33.28 -9.04 -6.62
N GLY A 98 -34.13 -8.17 -6.08
CA GLY A 98 -35.36 -8.54 -5.36
C GLY A 98 -35.16 -8.90 -3.89
N VAL A 99 -34.01 -8.57 -3.29
CA VAL A 99 -33.74 -8.81 -1.86
C VAL A 99 -34.00 -7.52 -1.08
N ASN A 100 -35.05 -7.50 -0.27
CA ASN A 100 -35.40 -6.35 0.56
C ASN A 100 -34.96 -6.55 2.01
N ILE A 101 -33.84 -5.95 2.39
CA ILE A 101 -33.25 -6.02 3.73
C ILE A 101 -32.82 -4.62 4.17
N ASN A 102 -33.04 -4.30 5.45
CA ASN A 102 -32.51 -3.08 6.04
C ASN A 102 -30.99 -3.23 6.30
N VAL A 103 -30.18 -2.70 5.39
CA VAL A 103 -28.72 -2.73 5.51
C VAL A 103 -28.24 -1.63 6.45
N ASN A 104 -27.33 -1.98 7.35
CA ASN A 104 -26.63 -1.07 8.25
C ASN A 104 -25.16 -1.51 8.41
N LEU A 105 -24.36 -0.76 9.16
CA LEU A 105 -22.93 -1.07 9.33
C LEU A 105 -22.66 -2.41 10.05
N GLU A 106 -23.56 -2.84 10.93
CA GLU A 106 -23.42 -4.07 11.71
C GLU A 106 -23.66 -5.32 10.86
N ASN A 107 -24.53 -5.20 9.84
CA ASN A 107 -24.93 -6.32 8.97
C ASN A 107 -24.40 -6.22 7.53
N ALA A 108 -23.67 -5.16 7.17
CA ALA A 108 -23.26 -4.90 5.79
C ALA A 108 -22.42 -6.04 5.19
N GLN A 109 -21.50 -6.61 5.98
CA GLN A 109 -20.67 -7.73 5.52
C GLN A 109 -21.51 -8.98 5.22
N GLN A 110 -22.46 -9.32 6.09
CA GLN A 110 -23.38 -10.43 5.90
C GLN A 110 -24.32 -10.18 4.71
N CYS A 111 -24.77 -8.94 4.54
CA CYS A 111 -25.58 -8.52 3.40
C CYS A 111 -24.82 -8.65 2.07
N TYR A 112 -23.52 -8.36 2.06
CA TYR A 112 -22.64 -8.60 0.90
C TYR A 112 -22.51 -10.10 0.58
N GLU A 113 -22.33 -10.96 1.59
CA GLU A 113 -22.29 -12.40 1.39
C GLU A 113 -23.62 -12.93 0.84
N LEU A 114 -24.74 -12.43 1.36
CA LEU A 114 -26.07 -12.75 0.88
C LEU A 114 -26.28 -12.29 -0.57
N LEU A 115 -25.81 -11.09 -0.93
CA LEU A 115 -25.85 -10.58 -2.30
C LEU A 115 -25.15 -11.55 -3.25
N ASN A 116 -23.93 -11.99 -2.91
CA ASN A 116 -23.16 -12.94 -3.71
C ASN A 116 -23.86 -14.29 -3.88
N GLN A 117 -24.45 -14.83 -2.79
CA GLN A 117 -25.19 -16.08 -2.82
C GLN A 117 -26.45 -15.99 -3.70
N ASN A 118 -27.19 -14.88 -3.62
CA ASN A 118 -28.38 -14.66 -4.44
C ASN A 118 -28.02 -14.48 -5.91
N ILE A 119 -26.98 -13.70 -6.24
CA ILE A 119 -26.50 -13.57 -7.63
C ILE A 119 -26.13 -14.93 -8.20
N THR A 120 -25.38 -15.74 -7.44
CA THR A 120 -24.98 -17.09 -7.86
C THR A 120 -26.18 -17.98 -8.13
N THR A 121 -27.17 -17.97 -7.22
CA THR A 121 -28.42 -18.73 -7.35
C THR A 121 -29.26 -18.27 -8.54
N LEU A 122 -29.42 -16.97 -8.74
CA LEU A 122 -30.22 -16.43 -9.84
C LEU A 122 -29.55 -16.72 -11.20
N LYS A 123 -28.22 -16.67 -11.28
CA LYS A 123 -27.47 -17.08 -12.47
C LYS A 123 -27.64 -18.56 -12.77
N SER A 124 -27.56 -19.45 -11.77
CA SER A 124 -27.74 -20.90 -11.99
C SER A 124 -29.16 -21.25 -12.46
N GLN A 125 -30.16 -20.50 -11.96
CA GLN A 125 -31.56 -20.60 -12.40
C GLN A 125 -31.84 -19.92 -13.73
N ARG A 126 -30.84 -19.30 -14.38
CA ARG A 126 -30.99 -18.48 -15.60
C ARG A 126 -31.98 -17.30 -15.46
N LYS A 127 -32.23 -16.85 -14.23
CA LYS A 127 -33.05 -15.68 -13.91
C LYS A 127 -32.26 -14.37 -13.96
N LEU A 128 -30.94 -14.47 -14.02
CA LEU A 128 -30.02 -13.35 -14.12
C LEU A 128 -28.98 -13.64 -15.20
N ALA A 129 -28.56 -12.62 -15.94
CA ALA A 129 -27.57 -12.76 -16.99
C ALA A 129 -26.22 -13.28 -16.42
N GLN A 130 -25.55 -14.18 -17.14
CA GLN A 130 -24.30 -14.78 -16.65
C GLN A 130 -23.19 -13.75 -16.42
N ASN A 131 -23.17 -12.68 -17.21
CA ASN A 131 -22.27 -11.54 -17.09
C ASN A 131 -22.75 -10.44 -16.14
N TYR A 132 -23.89 -10.60 -15.47
CA TYR A 132 -24.37 -9.62 -14.48
C TYR A 132 -23.32 -9.42 -13.38
N GLN A 133 -23.12 -8.16 -12.98
CA GLN A 133 -22.28 -7.76 -11.87
C GLN A 133 -23.03 -6.70 -11.07
N ALA A 134 -23.23 -6.95 -9.78
CA ALA A 134 -23.74 -5.92 -8.88
C ALA A 134 -22.70 -4.81 -8.73
N LYS A 135 -23.17 -3.56 -8.68
CA LYS A 135 -22.31 -2.38 -8.55
C LYS A 135 -22.60 -1.71 -7.22
N PHE A 136 -21.59 -1.71 -6.35
CA PHE A 136 -21.61 -0.98 -5.09
C PHE A 136 -20.16 -0.63 -4.73
N THR A 137 -19.99 0.20 -3.71
CA THR A 137 -18.67 0.65 -3.25
C THR A 137 -18.33 0.01 -1.91
N SER A 138 -17.04 -0.09 -1.63
CA SER A 138 -16.51 -0.39 -0.30
C SER A 138 -15.17 0.32 -0.16
N THR A 139 -14.75 0.55 1.07
CA THR A 139 -13.53 1.29 1.37
C THR A 139 -12.37 0.33 1.63
N PHE A 140 -11.22 0.59 1.00
CA PHE A 140 -9.98 -0.08 1.35
C PHE A 140 -9.38 0.50 2.63
N ILE A 141 -9.07 -0.38 3.58
CA ILE A 141 -8.47 -0.04 4.86
C ILE A 141 -7.07 -0.68 4.92
N PRO A 142 -6.01 0.13 5.09
CA PRO A 142 -4.68 -0.38 5.34
C PRO A 142 -4.62 -1.21 6.64
N PRO A 143 -3.86 -2.31 6.67
CA PRO A 143 -3.82 -3.25 7.80
C PRO A 143 -3.16 -2.69 9.07
N ASN A 144 -2.37 -1.63 8.97
CA ASN A 144 -1.54 -1.12 10.07
C ASN A 144 -2.15 0.05 10.84
N GLY A 145 -3.44 0.33 10.66
CA GLY A 145 -4.08 1.53 11.20
C GLY A 145 -3.52 2.83 10.58
N ASP A 146 -2.90 2.72 9.42
CA ASP A 146 -2.42 3.86 8.65
C ASP A 146 -3.60 4.62 8.05
N TYR A 147 -3.42 5.91 7.84
CA TYR A 147 -4.38 6.76 7.16
C TYR A 147 -3.67 7.46 6.00
N GLN A 148 -4.44 7.96 5.05
CA GLN A 148 -3.84 8.62 3.89
C GLN A 148 -3.58 10.09 4.19
N ASN A 149 -2.30 10.49 4.15
CA ASN A 149 -1.88 11.89 4.23
C ASN A 149 -1.08 12.37 3.02
N TYR A 150 -1.09 11.57 1.94
CA TYR A 150 -0.55 11.85 0.62
C TYR A 150 0.89 12.35 0.61
N GLY A 151 1.73 11.99 1.58
CA GLY A 151 3.18 12.05 1.38
C GLY A 151 4.01 12.38 2.60
N ILE A 152 3.53 13.19 3.55
CA ILE A 152 4.37 13.62 4.68
C ILE A 152 4.85 12.43 5.50
N MET A 153 3.94 11.54 5.92
CA MET A 153 4.34 10.38 6.73
C MET A 153 5.14 9.37 5.91
N ALA A 154 4.83 9.22 4.62
CA ALA A 154 5.60 8.35 3.74
C ALA A 154 7.04 8.87 3.53
N ALA A 155 7.24 10.15 3.28
CA ALA A 155 8.56 10.77 3.13
C ALA A 155 9.38 10.66 4.43
N LEU A 156 8.76 10.92 5.58
CA LEU A 156 9.39 10.74 6.89
C LEU A 156 9.83 9.29 7.13
N ASP A 157 9.06 8.31 6.66
CA ASP A 157 9.45 6.90 6.74
C ASP A 157 10.70 6.60 5.92
N HIS A 158 10.86 7.16 4.73
CA HIS A 158 12.09 7.00 3.94
C HIS A 158 13.30 7.64 4.62
N ILE A 159 13.12 8.84 5.20
CA ILE A 159 14.17 9.53 5.96
C ILE A 159 14.57 8.70 7.19
N ASN A 160 13.59 8.14 7.91
CA ASN A 160 13.86 7.29 9.08
C ASN A 160 14.49 5.95 8.71
N ALA A 161 14.11 5.35 7.58
CA ALA A 161 14.77 4.17 7.05
C ALA A 161 16.25 4.44 6.76
N LEU A 162 16.59 5.58 6.14
CA LEU A 162 17.99 5.98 5.93
C LEU A 162 18.72 6.14 7.27
N LYS A 163 18.13 6.86 8.23
CA LYS A 163 18.75 7.08 9.55
C LYS A 163 19.03 5.78 10.28
N ASP A 164 18.09 4.83 10.25
CA ASP A 164 18.30 3.50 10.85
C ASP A 164 19.36 2.71 10.08
N LEU A 165 19.34 2.75 8.74
CA LEU A 165 20.31 2.07 7.90
C LEU A 165 21.74 2.54 8.18
N VAL A 166 22.02 3.84 8.14
CA VAL A 166 23.39 4.37 8.38
C VAL A 166 23.83 4.21 9.83
N LYS A 167 22.88 4.14 10.78
CA LYS A 167 23.20 3.79 12.17
C LYS A 167 23.68 2.34 12.29
N ARG A 168 23.06 1.42 11.56
CA ARG A 168 23.45 0.00 11.53
C ARG A 168 24.71 -0.25 10.71
N PHE A 169 24.90 0.52 9.64
CA PHE A 169 26.04 0.43 8.74
C PHE A 169 26.72 1.81 8.60
N PRO A 170 27.53 2.23 9.60
CA PRO A 170 28.15 3.55 9.61
C PRO A 170 29.01 3.87 8.38
N LYS A 171 29.58 2.85 7.74
CA LYS A 171 30.37 3.00 6.50
C LYS A 171 29.57 3.56 5.32
N LEU A 172 28.24 3.43 5.35
CA LEU A 172 27.36 3.94 4.29
C LEU A 172 26.96 5.42 4.51
N ALA A 173 27.28 6.00 5.68
CA ALA A 173 26.77 7.30 6.09
C ALA A 173 27.15 8.44 5.14
N ASP A 174 28.36 8.40 4.58
CA ASP A 174 28.91 9.44 3.71
C ASP A 174 28.69 9.19 2.22
N LEU A 175 28.15 8.02 1.86
CA LEU A 175 27.85 7.71 0.45
C LEU A 175 26.74 8.63 -0.08
N PRO A 176 26.71 8.92 -1.40
CA PRO A 176 25.56 9.53 -2.07
C PRO A 176 24.25 8.78 -1.80
N LYS A 177 23.15 9.53 -1.62
CA LYS A 177 21.80 8.97 -1.50
C LYS A 177 21.05 9.31 -2.78
N ILE A 178 20.32 8.35 -3.32
CA ILE A 178 19.56 8.54 -4.55
C ILE A 178 18.15 8.07 -4.26
N TYR A 179 17.17 8.92 -4.53
CA TYR A 179 15.74 8.59 -4.40
C TYR A 179 15.13 8.61 -5.80
N GLY A 180 14.70 7.45 -6.29
CA GLY A 180 14.16 7.31 -7.64
C GLY A 180 12.78 6.64 -7.62
N GLY A 181 11.84 7.19 -8.38
CA GLY A 181 10.50 6.63 -8.52
C GLY A 181 9.67 7.34 -9.58
N GLY A 182 8.65 6.65 -10.10
CA GLY A 182 7.66 7.21 -11.03
C GLY A 182 6.37 7.58 -10.32
N SER A 183 5.60 8.53 -10.89
CA SER A 183 4.29 8.94 -10.35
C SER A 183 4.40 9.37 -8.88
N TYR A 184 3.64 8.75 -7.98
CA TYR A 184 3.71 8.99 -6.53
C TYR A 184 5.12 8.79 -5.96
N GLY A 185 5.89 7.84 -6.50
CA GLY A 185 7.27 7.61 -6.07
C GLY A 185 8.17 8.82 -6.36
N GLY A 186 8.03 9.42 -7.54
CA GLY A 186 8.79 10.63 -7.90
C GLY A 186 8.34 11.85 -7.10
N TYR A 187 7.04 11.96 -6.83
CA TYR A 187 6.53 12.96 -5.89
C TYR A 187 7.15 12.80 -4.50
N LEU A 188 7.22 11.58 -3.96
CA LEU A 188 7.88 11.31 -2.68
C LEU A 188 9.38 11.64 -2.73
N SER A 189 10.10 11.30 -3.81
CA SER A 189 11.51 11.66 -3.98
C SER A 189 11.75 13.17 -3.83
N LEU A 190 10.93 13.99 -4.50
CA LEU A 190 11.01 15.45 -4.41
C LEU A 190 10.61 15.96 -3.02
N LEU A 191 9.60 15.36 -2.40
CA LEU A 191 9.16 15.74 -1.06
C LEU A 191 10.23 15.43 0.00
N ILE A 192 10.91 14.29 -0.10
CA ILE A 192 12.04 13.93 0.77
C ILE A 192 13.15 14.98 0.64
N ALA A 193 13.54 15.33 -0.58
CA ALA A 193 14.54 16.36 -0.83
C ALA A 193 14.15 17.73 -0.28
N LYS A 194 12.85 18.08 -0.30
CA LYS A 194 12.34 19.31 0.30
C LYS A 194 12.36 19.30 1.83
N ILE A 195 11.98 18.18 2.45
CA ILE A 195 11.90 18.07 3.92
C ILE A 195 13.28 17.95 4.55
N ALA A 196 14.19 17.21 3.90
CA ALA A 196 15.46 16.82 4.49
C ALA A 196 16.57 16.79 3.41
N PRO A 197 16.96 17.96 2.86
CA PRO A 197 17.87 18.03 1.72
C PRO A 197 19.26 17.46 1.98
N TRP A 198 19.71 17.44 3.24
CA TRP A 198 20.98 16.83 3.67
C TRP A 198 20.94 15.29 3.79
N TYR A 199 19.75 14.69 3.59
CA TYR A 199 19.57 13.24 3.52
C TYR A 199 19.35 12.75 2.08
N VAL A 200 19.51 13.63 1.08
CA VAL A 200 19.45 13.35 -0.35
C VAL A 200 20.81 13.62 -0.97
#